data_AF-A0A3D4H3A6-F1
#
_entry.id   AF-A0A3D4H3A6-F1
#
_cell.length_a   1.000
_cell.length_b   1.000
_cell.length_c   1.000
_cell.angle_alpha   90.00
_cell.angle_beta   90.00
_cell.angle_gamma   90.00
#
_symmetry.space_group_name_H-M   'P 1'
#
loop_
_entity.id
_entity.type
_entity.pdbx_description
1 polymer ?
#
loop_
_entity_poly.entity_id
_entity_poly.type
_entity_poly.pdbx_seq_one_letter_code
_entity_poly.pdbx_strand_id
1 'polypeptide(L)'
;MSEKTKFGAIVILAVVFAIGGLCGVGGTIFYLKQAHDRPHRTPRDIYRVQVDRMTSRLERSLDLNEDQIPLVRQEIAKFGEAMKELNQSMEPEFRALMDKRAIAIEQHLTDEQLPVFRENRKQHQMREKARREKSREGEKPSAWKFKWKDSPQACESDLSSGASC
;
A
#
# COMPACT_ATOMS: atom_id res chain seq x y z
N MET A 1 -30.66 -52.23 -6.34
CA MET A 1 -29.33 -51.60 -6.17
C MET A 1 -28.62 -52.29 -5.01
N SER A 2 -27.45 -52.89 -5.27
CA SER A 2 -26.67 -53.65 -4.29
C SER A 2 -26.22 -52.76 -3.13
N GLU A 3 -26.30 -53.23 -1.88
CA GLU A 3 -25.85 -52.46 -0.70
C GLU A 3 -24.39 -52.04 -0.79
N LYS A 4 -23.58 -52.79 -1.55
CA LYS A 4 -22.16 -52.49 -1.81
C LYS A 4 -21.97 -51.18 -2.58
N THR A 5 -22.88 -50.82 -3.51
CA THR A 5 -22.76 -49.56 -4.26
C THR A 5 -23.19 -48.35 -3.43
N LYS A 6 -24.09 -48.53 -2.45
CA LYS A 6 -24.48 -47.46 -1.51
C LYS A 6 -23.33 -47.11 -0.57
N PHE A 7 -22.63 -48.12 -0.04
CA PHE A 7 -21.45 -47.91 0.80
C PHE A 7 -20.33 -47.19 0.05
N GLY A 8 -20.04 -47.59 -1.19
CA GLY A 8 -19.03 -46.91 -2.02
C GLY A 8 -19.33 -45.43 -2.24
N ALA A 9 -20.59 -45.09 -2.53
CA ALA A 9 -20.99 -43.70 -2.75
C ALA A 9 -20.84 -42.83 -1.49
N ILE A 10 -21.18 -43.37 -0.31
CA ILE A 10 -21.04 -42.66 0.98
C ILE A 10 -19.57 -42.37 1.29
N VAL A 11 -18.68 -43.33 1.05
CA VAL A 11 -17.23 -43.17 1.28
C VAL A 11 -16.67 -42.09 0.35
N ILE A 12 -17.05 -42.07 -0.92
CA ILE A 12 -16.59 -41.05 -1.88
C ILE A 12 -17.06 -39.66 -1.45
N LEU A 13 -18.33 -39.52 -1.05
CA LEU A 13 -18.87 -38.25 -0.53
C LEU A 13 -18.12 -37.77 0.71
N ALA A 14 -17.82 -38.66 1.65
CA ALA A 14 -17.07 -38.33 2.86
C ALA A 14 -15.64 -37.84 2.54
N VAL A 15 -14.97 -38.47 1.56
CA VAL A 15 -13.62 -38.05 1.14
C VAL A 15 -13.64 -36.68 0.46
N VAL A 16 -14.59 -36.44 -0.46
CA VAL A 16 -14.72 -35.12 -1.12
C VAL A 16 -15.03 -34.04 -0.08
N PHE A 17 -15.89 -34.33 0.89
CA PHE A 17 -16.21 -33.39 1.96
C PHE A 17 -15.00 -33.10 2.86
N ALA A 18 -14.21 -34.13 3.21
CA ALA A 18 -12.99 -33.96 4.00
C ALA A 18 -11.95 -33.09 3.26
N ILE A 19 -11.74 -33.31 1.96
CA ILE A 19 -10.84 -32.50 1.13
C ILE A 19 -11.35 -31.05 1.05
N GLY A 20 -12.65 -30.86 0.81
CA GLY A 20 -13.27 -29.53 0.79
C GLY A 20 -13.11 -28.79 2.11
N GLY A 21 -13.33 -29.48 3.24
CA GLY A 21 -13.14 -28.93 4.58
C GLY A 21 -11.69 -28.53 4.86
N LEU A 22 -10.72 -29.39 4.49
CA LEU A 22 -9.30 -29.09 4.65
C LEU A 22 -8.85 -27.90 3.80
N CYS A 23 -9.30 -27.82 2.54
CA CYS A 23 -9.03 -26.65 1.68
C CYS A 23 -9.68 -25.37 2.21
N GLY A 24 -10.91 -25.44 2.73
CA GLY A 24 -11.61 -24.29 3.29
C GLY A 24 -10.93 -23.72 4.54
N VAL A 25 -10.64 -24.59 5.51
CA VAL A 25 -9.99 -24.20 6.78
C VAL A 25 -8.54 -23.76 6.53
N GLY A 26 -7.79 -24.52 5.72
CA GLY A 26 -6.41 -24.18 5.36
C GLY A 26 -6.30 -22.86 4.60
N GLY A 27 -7.19 -22.62 3.64
CA GLY A 27 -7.25 -21.36 2.90
C GLY A 27 -7.54 -20.16 3.80
N THR A 28 -8.44 -20.31 4.77
CA THR A 28 -8.81 -19.23 5.71
C THR A 28 -7.64 -18.88 6.64
N ILE A 29 -6.94 -19.89 7.19
CA ILE A 29 -5.76 -19.68 8.04
C ILE A 29 -4.63 -19.02 7.24
N PHE A 30 -4.39 -19.48 6.01
CA PHE A 30 -3.37 -18.89 5.14
C PHE A 30 -3.70 -17.43 4.79
N TYR A 31 -4.96 -17.14 4.47
CA TYR A 31 -5.41 -15.77 4.17
C TYR A 31 -5.28 -14.85 5.40
N LEU A 32 -5.68 -15.31 6.59
CA LEU A 32 -5.54 -14.55 7.82
C LEU A 32 -4.07 -14.32 8.18
N LYS A 33 -3.22 -15.32 8.03
CA LYS A 33 -1.76 -15.18 8.25
C LYS A 33 -1.17 -14.17 7.27
N GLN A 34 -1.51 -14.27 5.99
CA GLN A 34 -1.04 -13.33 4.96
C GLN A 34 -1.59 -11.90 5.16
N ALA A 35 -2.79 -11.75 5.72
CA ALA A 35 -3.34 -10.44 6.09
C ALA A 35 -2.64 -9.85 7.31
N HIS A 36 -2.28 -10.68 8.29
CA HIS A 36 -1.59 -10.27 9.52
C HIS A 36 -0.11 -9.93 9.28
N ASP A 37 0.56 -10.64 8.35
CA ASP A 37 1.96 -10.40 7.97
C ASP A 37 2.14 -9.27 6.96
N ARG A 38 1.09 -8.54 6.58
CA ARG A 38 1.30 -7.30 5.80
C ARG A 38 1.99 -6.29 6.71
N PRO A 39 3.28 -5.98 6.50
CA PRO A 39 3.94 -4.96 7.29
C PRO A 39 3.11 -3.68 7.18
N HIS A 40 2.88 -3.02 8.31
CA HIS A 40 2.24 -1.72 8.33
C HIS A 40 3.05 -0.77 7.45
N ARG A 41 2.62 -0.61 6.19
CA ARG A 41 3.30 0.27 5.24
C ARG A 41 3.16 1.68 5.77
N THR A 42 4.30 2.31 6.01
CA THR A 42 4.30 3.73 6.34
C THR A 42 3.75 4.52 5.14
N PRO A 43 3.17 5.71 5.33
CA PRO A 43 2.70 6.53 4.20
C PRO A 43 3.78 6.78 3.15
N ARG A 44 5.06 6.88 3.54
CA ARG A 44 6.20 6.98 2.62
C ARG A 44 6.42 5.71 1.80
N ASP A 45 6.20 4.53 2.40
CA ASP A 45 6.27 3.25 1.66
C ASP A 45 5.14 3.12 0.65
N ILE A 46 3.97 3.72 0.92
CA ILE A 46 2.85 3.68 -0.04
C ILE A 46 3.25 4.38 -1.34
N TYR A 47 3.80 5.58 -1.25
CA TYR A 47 4.26 6.31 -2.43
C TYR A 47 5.42 5.60 -3.12
N ARG A 48 6.44 5.13 -2.39
CA ARG A 48 7.54 4.37 -2.98
C ARG A 48 7.08 3.10 -3.70
N VAL A 49 6.23 2.30 -3.05
CA VAL A 49 5.66 1.10 -3.65
C VAL A 49 4.78 1.45 -4.86
N GLN A 50 4.11 2.60 -4.85
CA GLN A 50 3.32 3.06 -5.98
C GLN A 50 4.20 3.50 -7.15
N VAL A 51 5.28 4.26 -6.89
CA VAL A 51 6.30 4.62 -7.90
C VAL A 51 6.91 3.35 -8.50
N ASP A 52 7.30 2.38 -7.67
CA ASP A 52 7.89 1.13 -8.14
C ASP A 52 6.89 0.31 -8.97
N ARG A 53 5.62 0.22 -8.54
CA ARG A 53 4.57 -0.47 -9.30
C ARG A 53 4.28 0.21 -10.64
N MET A 54 4.24 1.53 -10.68
CA MET A 54 4.01 2.29 -11.92
C MET A 54 5.20 2.12 -12.85
N THR A 55 6.43 2.22 -12.33
CA THR A 55 7.66 2.03 -13.11
C THR A 55 7.73 0.61 -13.68
N SER A 56 7.55 -0.44 -12.87
CA SER A 56 7.56 -1.83 -13.34
C SER A 56 6.43 -2.14 -14.33
N ARG A 57 5.30 -1.44 -14.25
CA ARG A 57 4.22 -1.57 -15.23
C ARG A 57 4.60 -0.93 -16.55
N LEU A 58 5.17 0.27 -16.52
CA LEU A 58 5.61 1.00 -17.71
C LEU A 58 6.75 0.29 -18.41
N GLU A 59 7.73 -0.20 -17.65
CA GLU A 59 8.84 -1.01 -18.14
C GLU A 59 8.35 -2.20 -18.96
N ARG A 60 7.37 -2.98 -18.43
CA ARG A 60 6.79 -4.13 -19.14
C ARG A 60 5.87 -3.77 -20.29
N SER A 61 5.19 -2.62 -20.24
CA SER A 61 4.21 -2.26 -21.27
C SER A 61 4.82 -1.50 -22.45
N LEU A 62 5.95 -0.84 -22.24
CA LEU A 62 6.59 0.03 -23.22
C LEU A 62 7.97 -0.47 -23.67
N ASP A 63 8.40 -1.64 -23.18
CA ASP A 63 9.72 -2.23 -23.44
C ASP A 63 10.84 -1.17 -23.30
N LEU A 64 10.86 -0.49 -22.15
CA LEU A 64 11.80 0.60 -21.89
C LEU A 64 13.25 0.06 -21.90
N ASN A 65 14.15 0.75 -22.60
CA ASN A 65 15.57 0.41 -22.57
C ASN A 65 16.20 0.74 -21.20
N GLU A 66 17.32 0.09 -20.85
CA GLU A 66 18.01 0.26 -19.57
C GLU A 66 18.36 1.73 -19.27
N ASP A 67 18.69 2.52 -20.31
CA ASP A 67 18.98 3.95 -20.19
C ASP A 67 17.73 4.83 -19.92
N GLN A 68 16.53 4.35 -20.31
CA GLN A 68 15.27 5.09 -20.17
C GLN A 68 14.62 4.88 -18.80
N ILE A 69 14.79 3.68 -18.21
CA ILE A 69 14.26 3.32 -16.90
C ILE A 69 14.61 4.35 -15.80
N PRO A 70 15.87 4.80 -15.61
CA PRO A 70 16.20 5.76 -14.57
C PRO A 70 15.55 7.13 -14.80
N LEU A 71 15.41 7.56 -16.06
CA LEU A 71 14.76 8.83 -16.41
C LEU A 71 13.26 8.80 -16.08
N VAL A 72 12.57 7.73 -16.49
CA VAL A 72 11.15 7.53 -16.19
C VAL A 72 10.92 7.44 -14.68
N ARG A 73 11.76 6.69 -13.96
CA ARG A 73 11.67 6.57 -12.50
C ARG A 73 11.86 7.91 -11.81
N GLN A 74 12.81 8.72 -12.26
CA GLN A 74 13.05 10.06 -11.72
C GLN A 74 11.81 10.96 -11.89
N GLU A 75 11.18 10.93 -13.07
CA GLU A 75 10.02 11.76 -13.34
C GLU A 75 8.79 11.35 -12.52
N ILE A 76 8.55 10.04 -12.38
CA ILE A 76 7.50 9.51 -11.51
C ILE A 76 7.76 9.88 -10.04
N ALA A 77 9.03 9.87 -9.60
CA ALA A 77 9.39 10.28 -8.25
C ALA A 77 9.13 11.77 -8.00
N LYS A 78 9.46 12.65 -8.96
CA LYS A 78 9.13 14.09 -8.87
C LYS A 78 7.62 14.30 -8.76
N PHE A 79 6.84 13.62 -9.59
CA PHE A 79 5.38 13.67 -9.52
C PHE A 79 4.85 13.20 -8.17
N GLY A 80 5.43 12.13 -7.61
CA GLY A 80 5.08 11.62 -6.28
C GLY A 80 5.30 12.65 -5.17
N GLU A 81 6.42 13.38 -5.19
CA GLU A 81 6.68 14.46 -4.21
C GLU A 81 5.74 15.65 -4.41
N ALA A 82 5.47 16.08 -5.65
CA ALA A 82 4.51 17.16 -5.93
C ALA A 82 3.10 16.81 -5.43
N MET A 83 2.65 15.57 -5.65
CA MET A 83 1.35 15.10 -5.14
C MET A 83 1.31 15.04 -3.62
N LYS A 84 2.42 14.70 -2.97
CA LYS A 84 2.51 14.68 -1.51
C LYS A 84 2.44 16.08 -0.94
N GLU A 85 3.13 17.05 -1.53
CA GLU A 85 3.05 18.46 -1.15
C GLU A 85 1.63 19.01 -1.33
N LEU A 86 1.00 18.75 -2.48
CA LEU A 86 -0.39 19.11 -2.73
C LEU A 86 -1.35 18.50 -1.70
N ASN A 87 -1.14 17.22 -1.37
CA ASN A 87 -1.98 16.57 -0.36
C ASN A 87 -1.80 17.19 1.03
N GLN A 88 -0.58 17.58 1.39
CA GLN A 88 -0.30 18.29 2.65
C GLN A 88 -0.94 19.69 2.68
N SER A 89 -0.92 20.42 1.56
CA SER A 89 -1.54 21.74 1.49
C SER A 89 -3.06 21.70 1.52
N MET A 90 -3.68 20.66 0.96
CA MET A 90 -5.14 20.47 0.97
C MET A 90 -5.67 19.83 2.27
N GLU A 91 -4.82 19.18 3.07
CA GLU A 91 -5.21 18.55 4.33
C GLU A 91 -6.07 19.44 5.25
N PRO A 92 -5.72 20.72 5.52
CA PRO A 92 -6.55 21.59 6.37
C PRO A 92 -7.92 21.87 5.78
N GLU A 93 -8.01 22.11 4.47
CA GLU A 93 -9.28 22.39 3.79
C GLU A 93 -10.20 21.16 3.82
N PHE A 94 -9.62 19.99 3.52
CA PHE A 94 -10.35 18.73 3.59
C PHE A 94 -10.87 18.46 5.00
N ARG A 95 -10.06 18.74 6.03
CA ARG A 95 -10.46 18.61 7.42
C ARG A 95 -11.62 19.55 7.77
N ALA A 96 -11.54 20.81 7.36
CA ALA A 96 -12.61 21.78 7.56
C ALA A 96 -13.92 21.34 6.88
N LEU A 97 -13.83 20.77 5.68
CA LEU A 97 -14.98 20.22 4.96
C LEU A 97 -15.63 19.06 5.72
N MET A 98 -14.82 18.14 6.26
CA MET A 98 -15.32 17.02 7.06
C MET A 98 -15.97 17.48 8.37
N ASP A 99 -15.43 18.52 9.01
CA ASP A 99 -16.03 19.09 10.21
C ASP A 99 -17.36 19.79 9.90
N LYS A 100 -17.45 20.54 8.80
CA LYS A 100 -18.72 21.12 8.32
C LYS A 100 -19.77 20.04 8.06
N ARG A 101 -19.38 18.97 7.37
CA ARG A 101 -20.26 17.82 7.12
C ARG A 101 -20.74 17.19 8.43
N ALA A 102 -19.88 17.04 9.43
CA ALA A 102 -20.26 16.48 10.72
C ALA A 102 -21.29 17.35 11.44
N ILE A 103 -21.13 18.68 11.42
CA ILE A 103 -22.10 19.61 12.00
C ILE A 103 -23.45 19.50 11.29
N ALA A 104 -23.46 19.44 9.96
CA ALA A 104 -24.70 19.27 9.19
C ALA A 104 -25.40 17.94 9.54
N ILE A 105 -24.64 16.86 9.74
CA ILE A 105 -25.22 15.58 10.18
C ILE A 105 -25.83 15.71 11.58
N GLU A 106 -25.14 16.36 12.53
CA GLU A 106 -25.64 16.54 13.91
C GLU A 106 -27.01 17.24 13.95
N GLN A 107 -27.30 18.14 13.01
CA GLN A 107 -28.60 18.84 12.90
C GLN A 107 -29.77 17.93 12.52
N HIS A 108 -29.50 16.74 11.99
CA HIS A 108 -30.51 15.78 11.56
C HIS A 108 -30.64 14.56 12.50
N LEU A 109 -29.84 14.50 13.56
CA LEU A 109 -29.87 13.39 14.52
C LEU A 109 -30.79 13.71 15.69
N THR A 110 -31.39 12.66 16.26
CA THR A 110 -32.14 12.79 17.51
C THR A 110 -31.20 12.94 18.71
N ASP A 111 -31.73 13.45 19.83
CA ASP A 111 -30.95 13.62 21.07
C ASP A 111 -30.34 12.30 21.58
N GLU A 112 -31.02 11.17 21.33
CA GLU A 112 -30.53 9.83 21.68
C GLU A 112 -29.38 9.36 20.77
N GLN A 113 -29.35 9.79 19.51
CA GLN A 113 -28.33 9.41 18.51
C GLN A 113 -27.06 10.27 18.60
N LEU A 114 -27.21 11.53 19.00
CA LEU A 114 -26.14 12.52 19.14
C LEU A 114 -24.93 12.02 19.96
N PRO A 115 -25.08 11.42 21.16
CA PRO A 115 -23.94 10.97 21.96
C PRO A 115 -23.18 9.84 21.27
N VAL A 116 -23.88 8.90 20.62
CA VAL A 116 -23.27 7.78 19.89
C VAL A 116 -22.46 8.30 18.69
N PHE A 117 -23.01 9.26 17.94
CA PHE A 117 -22.32 9.87 16.81
C PHE A 117 -21.05 10.62 17.24
N ARG A 118 -21.13 11.41 18.32
CA ARG A 118 -19.99 12.15 18.86
C ARG A 118 -18.88 11.23 19.38
N GLU A 119 -19.24 10.14 20.04
CA GLU A 119 -18.28 9.13 20.50
C GLU A 119 -17.58 8.45 19.31
N ASN A 120 -18.34 8.05 18.28
CA ASN A 120 -17.76 7.49 17.05
C ASN A 120 -16.78 8.46 16.37
N ARG A 121 -17.13 9.75 16.31
CA ARG A 121 -16.24 10.79 15.75
C ARG A 121 -14.96 10.93 16.57
N LYS A 122 -15.06 10.91 17.90
CA LYS A 122 -13.91 10.98 18.81
C LYS A 122 -12.98 9.78 18.63
N GLN A 123 -13.52 8.56 18.55
CA GLN A 123 -12.74 7.35 18.30
C GLN A 123 -12.01 7.40 16.95
N HIS A 124 -12.67 7.88 15.91
CA HIS A 124 -12.04 8.06 14.60
C HIS A 124 -10.86 9.05 14.67
N GLN A 125 -11.04 10.20 15.35
CA GLN A 125 -9.96 11.17 15.53
C GLN A 125 -8.79 10.61 16.34
N MET A 126 -9.05 9.81 17.38
CA MET A 126 -8.00 9.15 18.15
C MET A 126 -7.21 8.15 17.29
N ARG A 127 -7.90 7.34 16.47
CA ARG A 127 -7.25 6.39 15.54
C ARG A 127 -6.38 7.13 14.52
N GLU A 128 -6.86 8.23 13.97
CA GLU A 128 -6.10 9.04 13.02
C GLU A 128 -4.88 9.71 13.68
N LYS A 129 -5.01 10.23 14.90
CA LYS A 129 -3.87 10.74 15.67
C LYS A 129 -2.84 9.66 15.95
N ALA A 130 -3.26 8.49 16.43
CA ALA A 130 -2.37 7.36 16.70
C ALA A 130 -1.64 6.89 15.42
N ARG A 131 -2.32 6.90 14.26
CA ARG A 131 -1.70 6.61 12.97
C ARG A 131 -0.64 7.65 12.58
N ARG A 132 -0.90 8.93 12.81
CA ARG A 132 0.07 10.02 12.55
C ARG A 132 1.27 9.93 13.48
N GLU A 133 1.06 9.67 14.77
CA GLU A 133 2.13 9.47 15.74
C GLU A 133 2.99 8.25 15.39
N LYS A 134 2.37 7.11 15.07
CA LYS A 134 3.09 5.92 14.58
C LYS A 134 3.88 6.20 13.30
N SER A 135 3.34 7.04 12.41
CA SER A 135 4.05 7.46 11.19
C SER A 135 5.26 8.36 11.49
N ARG A 136 5.18 9.21 12.52
CA ARG A 136 6.30 10.05 12.99
C ARG A 136 7.35 9.24 13.75
N GLU A 137 6.95 8.26 14.55
CA GLU A 137 7.89 7.38 15.26
C GLU A 137 8.61 6.40 14.33
N GLY A 138 7.91 5.89 13.32
CA GLY A 138 8.51 5.11 12.22
C GLY A 138 9.44 5.92 11.32
N GLU A 139 9.48 7.25 11.49
CA GLU A 139 10.39 8.18 10.81
C GLU A 139 11.75 8.31 11.52
N LYS A 140 12.00 7.56 12.62
CA LYS A 140 13.38 7.33 13.06
C LYS A 140 14.07 6.52 11.96
N PRO A 141 15.16 7.02 11.35
CA PRO A 141 15.87 6.30 10.31
C PRO A 141 16.42 5.04 10.95
N SER A 142 15.71 3.93 10.81
CA SER A 142 16.33 2.63 11.04
C SER A 142 17.46 2.57 10.02
N ALA A 143 18.68 2.55 10.55
CA ALA A 143 19.93 2.51 9.84
C ALA A 143 20.09 1.18 9.10
N TRP A 144 19.14 0.85 8.21
CA TRP A 144 19.31 -0.15 7.19
C TRP A 144 20.25 0.45 6.16
N LYS A 145 21.54 0.17 6.41
CA LYS A 145 22.68 0.32 5.51
C LYS A 145 22.29 -0.07 4.09
N PHE A 146 21.86 0.90 3.28
CA PHE A 146 21.91 0.76 1.83
C PHE A 146 23.37 0.96 1.44
N LYS A 147 24.14 -0.13 1.53
CA LYS A 147 25.50 -0.22 1.04
C LYS A 147 25.42 -0.19 -0.48
N TRP A 148 25.50 1.00 -1.07
CA TRP A 148 25.83 1.19 -2.48
C TRP A 148 27.24 0.65 -2.66
N LYS A 149 27.37 -0.66 -2.88
CA LYS A 149 28.60 -1.24 -3.35
C LYS A 149 28.53 -1.19 -4.88
N ASP A 150 29.36 -0.31 -5.42
CA ASP A 150 29.89 -0.35 -6.78
C ASP A 150 28.89 -0.01 -7.91
N SER A 151 28.52 1.26 -8.02
CA SER A 151 28.30 1.86 -9.35
C SER A 151 29.63 2.45 -9.80
N PRO A 152 30.35 1.86 -10.77
CA PRO A 152 31.59 2.44 -11.26
C PRO A 152 31.32 3.84 -11.85
N GLN A 153 32.02 4.82 -11.26
CA GLN A 153 32.25 6.12 -11.87
C GLN A 153 33.07 5.94 -13.15
N ALA A 154 32.85 6.89 -14.06
CA ALA A 154 33.74 7.29 -15.15
C ALA A 154 33.82 6.36 -16.37
N CYS A 155 33.27 6.85 -17.49
CA CYS A 155 34.14 7.21 -18.59
C CYS A 155 33.86 8.68 -18.95
N GLU A 156 34.76 9.55 -18.47
CA GLU A 156 35.07 10.85 -19.08
C GLU A 156 35.16 10.67 -20.59
N SER A 157 34.40 11.47 -21.34
CA SER A 157 34.67 11.66 -22.76
C SER A 157 35.65 12.81 -22.89
N ASP A 158 36.91 12.45 -23.15
CA ASP A 158 37.98 13.34 -23.58
C ASP A 158 37.56 14.05 -24.88
N LEU A 159 36.99 15.25 -24.76
CA LEU A 159 36.95 16.23 -25.84
C LEU A 159 38.27 17.01 -25.83
N SER A 160 39.31 16.33 -26.30
CA SER A 160 40.59 16.94 -26.67
C SER A 160 40.37 17.90 -27.84
N SER A 161 40.31 19.18 -27.50
CA SER A 161 40.64 20.33 -28.33
C SER A 161 41.86 20.05 -29.23
N GLY A 162 41.62 19.81 -30.51
CA GLY A 162 42.64 19.84 -31.56
C GLY A 162 42.47 21.10 -32.41
N ALA A 163 42.97 22.24 -31.93
CA ALA A 163 43.24 23.42 -32.72
C ALA A 163 44.75 23.52 -32.97
N SER A 164 45.18 23.50 -34.23
CA SER A 164 46.49 24.02 -34.66
C SER A 164 46.52 24.24 -36.18
N CYS A 165 46.96 25.46 -36.52
CA CYS A 165 47.34 26.05 -37.81
C CYS A 165 46.22 26.41 -38.80
#